data_AF-A0A815J446-F1
#
_entry.id   AF-A0A815J446-F1
#
_cell.length_a   1.000
_cell.length_b   1.000
_cell.length_c   1.000
_cell.angle_alpha   90.00
_cell.angle_beta   90.00
_cell.angle_gamma   90.00
#
_symmetry.space_group_name_H-M   'P 1'
#
loop_
_entity.id
_entity.type
_entity.pdbx_description
1 polymer ?
#
loop_
_entity_poly.entity_id
_entity_poly.type
_entity_poly.pdbx_seq_one_letter_code
_entity_poly.pdbx_strand_id
1 'polypeptide(L)'
;MHNVLLANINDALLKPHQSLYEMIPGIRSANAQATDFDEEMIFSYERGCHKTTTHNNSTYLISNGRILYHDGLLQGESSSGADCRMCHECWLAVSKGKISKFSPANGMWIGDVPDQLKGLTIPEQKLISLYRHNSCIIKLHSPWHSPSTAQPALKGNCITFPQNLSNIATSLPLSPNELSASIKIIFIGSSKPSRHHLRKILSVRRQRILDALIWLKENNVLYSHISLDKHIIASLPDDDVPESIWETLDHILDDKNALAEREGYTDDPLTSDQAMSEKATSDFIPLNPSGVLDVNGASVSVEDINNQMLQKLRIDTNKQSANLSEINTDDDLIHMVPRGSAPTNEYNNPTLLLGLYPTLFPYGTGAFEDTSRPAKISFKKQIQYLLSYNDRRFEEHHSFIFIVFNMLQRREACLHARLITSKPFFSKTADQIASLNADDIKQVLNGIEKNKINTSSRSPQVNALLSQVKAVGGKVMGSAQSRSMLRNQIHGLIFNQGLPSIFLTINPADINSRVALYFAGIDLDLDAIIPNNLPSTYQRAEIIASHPVSTAKFFHRLITTVIETMILGEGVLGPVKGYYGTVESQGRGSLHLHMLIWLDHKYTPSQLRENIKDEQFRNNLRDYLEDIISEDLDHL
;
A
#
# COMPACT_ATOMS: atom_id res chain seq x y z
N MET A 1 -15.53 -6.47 20.62
CA MET A 1 -15.70 -5.11 21.17
C MET A 1 -16.06 -5.26 22.65
N HIS A 2 -15.80 -4.24 23.47
CA HIS A 2 -16.14 -4.21 24.90
C HIS A 2 -17.07 -3.03 25.16
N ASN A 3 -18.19 -3.26 25.85
CA ASN A 3 -19.07 -2.18 26.29
C ASN A 3 -18.49 -1.59 27.57
N VAL A 4 -18.30 -0.28 27.61
CA VAL A 4 -17.58 0.41 28.68
C VAL A 4 -18.34 1.66 29.11
N LEU A 5 -18.41 1.88 30.42
CA LEU A 5 -18.85 3.14 31.01
C LEU A 5 -17.66 4.10 31.05
N LEU A 6 -17.77 5.27 30.40
CA LEU A 6 -16.66 6.24 30.34
C LEU A 6 -16.27 6.76 31.71
N ALA A 7 -17.20 6.85 32.66
CA ALA A 7 -16.93 7.27 34.04
C ALA A 7 -16.02 6.31 34.82
N ASN A 8 -15.92 5.04 34.40
CA ASN A 8 -15.02 4.05 35.03
C ASN A 8 -13.58 4.13 34.51
N ILE A 9 -13.32 4.99 33.51
CA ILE A 9 -11.99 5.18 32.95
C ILE A 9 -11.35 6.41 33.59
N ASN A 10 -10.07 6.28 33.97
CA ASN A 10 -9.28 7.44 34.37
C ASN A 10 -9.23 8.47 33.24
N ASP A 11 -9.81 9.65 33.48
CA ASP A 11 -9.96 10.74 32.51
C ASP A 11 -8.64 11.17 31.86
N ALA A 12 -7.52 11.08 32.59
CA ALA A 12 -6.20 11.40 32.06
C ALA A 12 -5.78 10.50 30.87
N LEU A 13 -6.35 9.30 30.75
CA LEU A 13 -6.11 8.38 29.63
C LEU A 13 -6.95 8.71 28.39
N LEU A 14 -7.94 9.59 28.54
CA LEU A 14 -8.89 9.97 27.49
C LEU A 14 -8.64 11.39 26.96
N LYS A 15 -7.96 12.25 27.74
CA LYS A 15 -7.58 13.59 27.26
C LYS A 15 -6.57 13.50 26.11
N PRO A 16 -6.71 14.30 25.04
CA PRO A 16 -5.78 14.31 23.94
C PRO A 16 -4.40 14.72 24.41
N HIS A 17 -3.39 14.24 23.69
CA HIS A 17 -2.02 14.68 23.89
C HIS A 17 -1.90 16.19 23.66
N GLN A 18 -1.04 16.86 24.43
CA GLN A 18 -0.88 18.32 24.39
C GLN A 18 -0.54 18.83 22.99
N SER A 19 0.18 18.05 22.18
CA SER A 19 0.50 18.42 20.78
C SER A 19 -0.74 18.64 19.90
N LEU A 20 -1.91 18.11 20.28
CA LEU A 20 -3.15 18.28 19.52
C LEU A 20 -3.92 19.55 19.92
N TYR A 21 -3.61 20.20 21.04
CA TYR A 21 -4.44 21.29 21.59
C TYR A 21 -4.45 22.54 20.69
N GLU A 22 -3.40 22.74 19.91
CA GLU A 22 -3.29 23.86 18.98
C GLU A 22 -3.76 23.49 17.57
N MET A 23 -3.87 22.19 17.27
CA MET A 23 -4.14 21.67 15.92
C MET A 23 -5.61 21.33 15.71
N ILE A 24 -6.42 21.28 16.77
CA ILE A 24 -7.84 20.89 16.70
C ILE A 24 -8.73 22.10 16.97
N PRO A 25 -9.55 22.51 15.99
CA PRO A 25 -10.55 23.55 16.19
C PRO A 25 -11.48 23.20 17.38
N GLY A 26 -11.66 24.14 18.32
CA GLY A 26 -12.63 24.00 19.42
C GLY A 26 -12.14 23.34 20.72
N ILE A 27 -10.93 22.74 20.77
CA ILE A 27 -10.42 22.12 22.01
C ILE A 27 -10.11 23.13 23.11
N ARG A 28 -9.55 24.30 22.76
CA ARG A 28 -9.23 25.35 23.75
C ARG A 28 -10.49 25.91 24.42
N SER A 29 -11.60 26.05 23.68
CA SER A 29 -12.89 26.49 24.21
C SER A 29 -13.57 25.43 25.09
N ALA A 30 -13.44 24.15 24.76
CA ALA A 30 -14.01 23.05 25.56
C ALA A 30 -13.31 22.87 26.92
N ASN A 31 -12.01 23.17 27.02
CA ASN A 31 -11.27 23.13 28.28
C ASN A 31 -11.63 24.27 29.25
N ALA A 32 -12.31 25.33 28.78
CA ALA A 32 -12.71 26.47 29.60
C ALA A 32 -14.11 26.32 30.24
N GLN A 33 -14.92 25.38 29.76
CA GLN A 33 -16.26 25.09 30.26
C GLN A 33 -16.27 23.77 31.03
N ALA A 34 -15.45 23.67 32.09
CA ALA A 34 -15.54 22.56 33.04
C ALA A 34 -16.68 22.83 34.03
N THR A 35 -17.91 22.54 33.62
CA THR A 35 -19.03 22.30 34.55
C THR A 35 -19.60 20.93 34.25
N ASP A 36 -20.04 20.24 35.31
CA ASP A 36 -20.39 18.82 35.36
C ASP A 36 -21.21 18.29 34.19
N PHE A 37 -21.06 16.98 33.93
CA PHE A 37 -21.88 16.20 33.00
C PHE A 37 -23.38 16.49 33.19
N ASP A 38 -23.96 17.37 32.38
CA ASP A 38 -25.42 17.41 32.21
C ASP A 38 -25.79 16.39 31.14
N GLU A 39 -26.40 15.28 31.59
CA GLU A 39 -26.99 14.24 30.74
C GLU A 39 -27.85 14.86 29.63
N GLU A 40 -28.49 16.01 29.87
CA GLU A 40 -29.33 16.72 28.89
C GLU A 40 -28.62 17.18 27.60
N MET A 41 -27.30 17.42 27.60
CA MET A 41 -26.61 17.92 26.39
C MET A 41 -26.42 16.82 25.32
N ILE A 42 -26.53 15.55 25.71
CA ILE A 42 -26.61 14.40 24.78
C ILE A 42 -28.05 14.27 24.24
N PHE A 43 -29.07 14.67 25.02
CA PHE A 43 -30.49 14.47 24.68
C PHE A 43 -31.17 15.69 24.03
N SER A 44 -30.52 16.84 23.90
CA SER A 44 -31.12 18.03 23.30
C SER A 44 -30.95 18.14 21.78
N TYR A 45 -30.14 17.29 21.15
CA TYR A 45 -29.91 17.36 19.69
C TYR A 45 -31.00 16.69 18.84
N GLU A 46 -31.98 16.00 19.43
CA GLU A 46 -33.14 15.44 18.69
C GLU A 46 -34.49 15.61 19.41
N ARG A 47 -34.70 16.74 20.11
CA ARG A 47 -36.06 17.20 20.44
C ARG A 47 -36.34 18.55 19.78
N GLY A 48 -36.33 18.52 18.45
CA GLY A 48 -36.58 19.70 17.63
C GLY A 48 -36.69 19.38 16.16
N CYS A 49 -37.64 18.51 15.78
CA CYS A 49 -38.04 18.39 14.38
C CYS A 49 -38.79 19.66 13.96
N HIS A 50 -38.05 20.71 13.57
CA HIS A 50 -38.47 21.69 12.57
C HIS A 50 -37.24 22.33 11.93
N LYS A 51 -36.95 21.88 10.71
CA LYS A 51 -36.19 22.56 9.63
C LYS A 51 -35.49 23.87 10.04
N THR A 52 -34.26 23.78 10.52
CA THR A 52 -33.23 24.80 10.28
C THR A 52 -31.88 24.11 10.09
N THR A 53 -31.40 24.20 8.86
CA THR A 53 -30.12 23.71 8.34
C THR A 53 -28.93 24.39 9.01
N THR A 54 -28.18 23.64 9.83
CA THR A 54 -26.71 23.75 9.97
C THR A 54 -26.16 22.40 10.42
N HIS A 55 -25.77 21.56 9.46
CA HIS A 55 -25.08 20.28 9.69
C HIS A 55 -23.68 20.53 10.28
N ASN A 56 -23.42 20.08 11.50
CA ASN A 56 -22.06 19.77 11.96
C ASN A 56 -21.90 18.23 11.90
N ASN A 57 -21.71 17.70 10.69
CA ASN A 57 -21.45 16.28 10.42
C ASN A 57 -19.97 15.95 10.71
N SER A 58 -19.50 16.03 11.96
CA SER A 58 -18.16 15.53 12.31
C SER A 58 -18.24 14.10 12.80
N THR A 59 -17.31 13.27 12.34
CA THR A 59 -17.15 11.88 12.80
C THR A 59 -16.71 11.79 14.27
N TYR A 60 -16.22 12.90 14.83
CA TYR A 60 -15.72 12.98 16.19
C TYR A 60 -16.56 13.91 17.05
N LEU A 61 -16.88 13.47 18.26
CA LEU A 61 -17.42 14.30 19.32
C LEU A 61 -16.28 14.89 20.14
N ILE A 62 -16.22 16.23 20.20
CA ILE A 62 -15.32 16.95 21.11
C ILE A 62 -16.14 17.42 22.31
N SER A 63 -15.87 16.87 23.49
CA SER A 63 -16.59 17.21 24.72
C SER A 63 -15.71 17.05 25.95
N ASN A 64 -15.78 18.00 26.89
CA ASN A 64 -14.99 18.03 28.14
C ASN A 64 -13.48 17.82 27.92
N GLY A 65 -12.95 18.40 26.83
CA GLY A 65 -11.56 18.24 26.46
C GLY A 65 -11.17 16.83 26.01
N ARG A 66 -12.13 15.96 25.64
CA ARG A 66 -11.92 14.64 25.04
C ARG A 66 -12.25 14.65 23.55
N ILE A 67 -11.73 13.68 22.82
CA ILE A 67 -12.08 13.43 21.41
C ILE A 67 -12.55 11.99 21.31
N LEU A 68 -13.83 11.80 21.02
CA LEU A 68 -14.48 10.50 20.97
C LEU A 68 -15.01 10.24 19.56
N TYR A 69 -14.93 9.00 19.12
CA TYR A 69 -15.46 8.59 17.81
C TYR A 69 -16.97 8.36 17.93
N HIS A 70 -17.77 9.02 17.10
CA HIS A 70 -19.21 9.11 17.26
C HIS A 70 -19.91 7.73 17.24
N ASP A 71 -19.65 6.86 16.25
CA ASP A 71 -20.33 5.54 16.18
C ASP A 71 -19.86 4.55 17.26
N GLY A 72 -18.80 4.92 17.98
CA GLY A 72 -18.33 4.22 19.15
C GLY A 72 -19.16 4.52 20.39
N LEU A 73 -19.97 5.58 20.40
CA LEU A 73 -20.84 5.94 21.51
C LEU A 73 -22.15 5.15 21.44
N LEU A 74 -22.67 4.74 22.59
CA LEU A 74 -23.95 4.05 22.71
C LEU A 74 -25.01 5.08 23.09
N GLN A 75 -26.10 5.15 22.33
CA GLN A 75 -27.27 5.95 22.73
C GLN A 75 -27.91 5.34 23.99
N GLY A 76 -28.39 6.20 24.89
CA GLY A 76 -28.69 5.93 26.31
C GLY A 76 -29.81 4.93 26.66
N GLU A 77 -30.09 3.94 25.82
CA GLU A 77 -31.05 2.86 26.10
C GLU A 77 -30.37 1.48 26.20
N SER A 78 -29.06 1.43 26.50
CA SER A 78 -28.44 0.15 26.82
C SER A 78 -28.82 -0.27 28.23
N SER A 79 -29.55 -1.37 28.35
CA SER A 79 -29.82 -2.08 29.62
C SER A 79 -28.55 -2.49 30.40
N SER A 80 -27.37 -2.32 29.78
CA SER A 80 -26.04 -2.59 30.31
C SER A 80 -25.39 -1.43 31.08
N GLY A 81 -25.95 -0.21 31.08
CA GLY A 81 -25.32 0.95 31.72
C GLY A 81 -23.93 1.25 31.15
N ALA A 82 -23.76 1.15 29.83
CA ALA A 82 -22.51 1.43 29.13
C ALA A 82 -22.74 2.53 28.09
N ASP A 83 -21.77 3.45 27.96
CA ASP A 83 -21.90 4.66 27.14
C ASP A 83 -21.03 4.61 25.88
N CYS A 84 -20.11 3.64 25.77
CA CYS A 84 -19.30 3.45 24.56
C CYS A 84 -18.89 1.99 24.31
N ARG A 85 -18.51 1.71 23.06
CA ARG A 85 -17.90 0.46 22.59
C ARG A 85 -16.42 0.69 22.28
N MET A 86 -15.55 -0.03 22.97
CA MET A 86 -14.11 0.01 22.76
C MET A 86 -13.62 -1.26 22.05
N CYS A 87 -12.65 -1.12 21.15
CA CYS A 87 -11.96 -2.29 20.62
C CYS A 87 -11.14 -2.97 21.72
N HIS A 88 -10.83 -4.26 21.53
CA HIS A 88 -10.14 -5.05 22.55
C HIS A 88 -8.78 -4.46 22.93
N GLU A 89 -8.00 -3.94 21.96
CA GLU A 89 -6.70 -3.33 22.23
C GLU A 89 -6.82 -2.04 23.06
N CYS A 90 -7.78 -1.16 22.74
CA CYS A 90 -8.02 0.06 23.49
C CYS A 90 -8.48 -0.26 24.92
N TRP A 91 -9.44 -1.19 25.07
CA TRP A 91 -9.92 -1.61 26.39
C TRP A 91 -8.79 -2.21 27.23
N LEU A 92 -7.96 -3.10 26.67
CA LEU A 92 -6.86 -3.75 27.37
C LEU A 92 -5.76 -2.77 27.81
N ALA A 93 -5.53 -1.70 27.05
CA ALA A 93 -4.61 -0.65 27.45
C ALA A 93 -5.18 0.16 28.63
N VAL A 94 -6.41 0.64 28.48
CA VAL A 94 -7.05 1.52 29.46
C VAL A 94 -7.35 0.81 30.78
N SER A 95 -7.80 -0.45 30.74
CA SER A 95 -8.02 -1.28 31.95
C SER A 95 -6.75 -1.55 32.74
N LYS A 96 -5.58 -1.41 32.11
CA LYS A 96 -4.26 -1.50 32.75
C LYS A 96 -3.68 -0.13 33.14
N GLY A 97 -4.49 0.94 33.07
CA GLY A 97 -4.05 2.30 33.37
C GLY A 97 -3.08 2.88 32.34
N LYS A 98 -3.09 2.39 31.09
CA LYS A 98 -2.16 2.82 30.02
C LYS A 98 -2.88 3.53 28.89
N ILE A 99 -2.19 4.48 28.28
CA ILE A 99 -2.68 5.19 27.08
C ILE A 99 -2.74 4.19 25.90
N SER A 100 -3.87 4.18 25.19
CA SER A 100 -4.02 3.37 23.98
C SER A 100 -3.19 3.95 22.83
N LYS A 101 -2.47 3.09 22.11
CA LYS A 101 -1.48 3.48 21.08
C LYS A 101 -2.06 4.36 19.98
N PHE A 102 -3.27 4.06 19.53
CA PHE A 102 -3.88 4.75 18.40
C PHE A 102 -4.97 5.75 18.83
N SER A 103 -4.94 6.15 20.10
CA SER A 103 -5.90 7.13 20.62
C SER A 103 -5.40 8.57 20.45
N PRO A 104 -6.31 9.56 20.48
CA PRO A 104 -5.93 10.97 20.56
C PRO A 104 -5.08 11.31 21.79
N ALA A 105 -5.23 10.57 22.90
CA ALA A 105 -4.37 10.69 24.08
C ALA A 105 -2.91 10.35 23.82
N ASN A 106 -2.63 9.54 22.78
CA ASN A 106 -1.29 9.29 22.29
C ASN A 106 -0.87 10.21 21.12
N GLY A 107 -1.63 11.27 20.85
CA GLY A 107 -1.45 12.16 19.71
C GLY A 107 -1.87 11.55 18.37
N MET A 108 -2.58 10.41 18.37
CA MET A 108 -3.06 9.71 17.17
C MET A 108 -4.48 10.14 16.85
N TRP A 109 -4.62 11.40 16.45
CA TRP A 109 -5.83 11.92 15.83
C TRP A 109 -5.47 12.40 14.43
N ILE A 110 -6.22 11.99 13.41
CA ILE A 110 -5.98 12.37 12.01
C ILE A 110 -7.12 13.23 11.46
N GLY A 111 -8.30 13.16 12.09
CA GLY A 111 -9.47 13.96 11.75
C GLY A 111 -10.12 13.59 10.41
N ASP A 112 -11.24 14.25 10.14
CA ASP A 112 -12.02 14.11 8.91
C ASP A 112 -11.35 14.85 7.74
N VAL A 113 -11.48 14.30 6.52
CA VAL A 113 -11.06 15.04 5.32
C VAL A 113 -12.07 16.17 5.06
N PRO A 114 -11.65 17.44 4.98
CA PRO A 114 -12.54 18.56 4.66
C PRO A 114 -12.92 18.55 3.17
N ASP A 115 -14.04 19.18 2.82
CA ASP A 115 -14.56 19.19 1.44
C ASP A 115 -13.63 19.88 0.44
N GLN A 116 -12.80 20.82 0.91
CA GLN A 116 -11.75 21.48 0.13
C GLN A 116 -10.67 20.49 -0.34
N LEU A 117 -10.43 19.40 0.40
CA LEU A 117 -9.40 18.39 0.09
C LEU A 117 -9.97 17.11 -0.54
N LYS A 118 -11.27 16.84 -0.39
CA LYS A 118 -11.94 15.68 -1.01
C LYS A 118 -11.99 15.79 -2.52
N GLY A 119 -11.64 14.72 -3.24
CA GLY A 119 -11.81 14.66 -4.70
C GLY A 119 -10.84 15.54 -5.50
N LEU A 120 -9.71 15.91 -4.91
CA LEU A 120 -8.59 16.50 -5.66
C LEU A 120 -7.95 15.45 -6.58
N THR A 121 -7.66 15.84 -7.82
CA THR A 121 -6.99 14.98 -8.79
C THR A 121 -5.53 14.73 -8.41
N ILE A 122 -4.88 13.74 -9.04
CA ILE A 122 -3.48 13.41 -8.74
C ILE A 122 -2.55 14.62 -8.96
N PRO A 123 -2.69 15.39 -10.06
CA PRO A 123 -1.89 16.60 -10.23
C PRO A 123 -2.20 17.66 -9.18
N GLU A 124 -3.46 17.84 -8.80
CA GLU A 124 -3.84 18.82 -7.78
C GLU A 124 -3.24 18.50 -6.41
N GLN A 125 -3.30 17.23 -6.00
CA GLN A 125 -2.68 16.77 -4.76
C GLN A 125 -1.17 17.05 -4.76
N LYS A 126 -0.49 16.81 -5.89
CA LYS A 126 0.94 17.12 -6.05
C LYS A 126 1.26 18.61 -5.99
N LEU A 127 0.37 19.47 -6.48
CA LEU A 127 0.55 20.93 -6.46
C LEU A 127 0.48 21.52 -5.05
N ILE A 128 -0.23 20.86 -4.13
CA ILE A 128 -0.40 21.31 -2.74
C ILE A 128 0.53 20.59 -1.75
N SER A 129 1.17 19.47 -2.12
CA SER A 129 2.09 18.73 -1.24
C SER A 129 3.40 19.50 -0.96
N LEU A 130 3.91 19.38 0.27
CA LEU A 130 5.19 19.95 0.71
C LEU A 130 6.40 19.08 0.36
N TYR A 131 6.19 17.77 0.26
CA TYR A 131 7.23 16.80 -0.11
C TYR A 131 6.88 16.12 -1.42
N ARG A 132 7.90 15.66 -2.15
CA ARG A 132 7.73 14.88 -3.39
C ARG A 132 8.50 13.56 -3.30
N HIS A 133 7.83 12.45 -3.58
CA HIS A 133 8.51 11.19 -3.87
C HIS A 133 8.83 11.11 -5.37
N ASN A 134 9.91 10.43 -5.76
CA ASN A 134 10.19 10.19 -7.17
C ASN A 134 9.22 9.17 -7.77
N SER A 135 8.85 9.43 -9.03
CA SER A 135 8.15 8.59 -10.02
C SER A 135 6.95 7.76 -9.55
N CYS A 136 5.75 8.13 -10.00
CA CYS A 136 4.56 7.27 -9.99
C CYS A 136 4.17 7.06 -11.45
N ILE A 137 4.24 5.82 -11.94
CA ILE A 137 3.78 5.49 -13.29
C ILE A 137 2.31 5.09 -13.17
N ILE A 138 1.47 5.89 -13.80
CA ILE A 138 0.05 5.58 -13.91
C ILE A 138 -0.11 4.95 -15.28
N LYS A 139 -0.22 3.63 -15.32
CA LYS A 139 -0.46 2.90 -16.57
C LYS A 139 -1.94 3.04 -16.90
N LEU A 140 -2.24 3.85 -17.92
CA LEU A 140 -3.60 4.02 -18.44
C LEU A 140 -3.85 2.95 -19.49
N HIS A 141 -4.88 2.13 -19.29
CA HIS A 141 -5.28 1.09 -20.23
C HIS A 141 -6.55 1.49 -20.97
N SER A 142 -6.69 1.01 -22.20
CA SER A 142 -7.86 1.24 -23.04
C SER A 142 -9.09 0.45 -22.53
N PRO A 143 -10.34 0.95 -22.73
CA PRO A 143 -11.57 0.35 -22.16
C PRO A 143 -11.95 -1.04 -22.67
N TRP A 144 -11.27 -1.56 -23.71
CA TRP A 144 -11.74 -2.72 -24.48
C TRP A 144 -11.41 -4.09 -23.87
N HIS A 145 -10.60 -4.13 -22.80
CA HIS A 145 -10.37 -5.31 -21.96
C HIS A 145 -10.29 -4.84 -20.51
N SER A 146 -11.37 -5.01 -19.74
CA SER A 146 -11.61 -4.23 -18.54
C SER A 146 -10.52 -4.38 -17.46
N PRO A 147 -9.69 -3.35 -17.23
CA PRO A 147 -8.63 -3.36 -16.22
C PRO A 147 -9.10 -2.89 -14.84
N SER A 148 -10.35 -2.42 -14.68
CA SER A 148 -10.93 -2.00 -13.40
C SER A 148 -11.07 -3.16 -12.42
N THR A 149 -11.07 -4.38 -12.92
CA THR A 149 -11.32 -5.62 -12.17
C THR A 149 -10.03 -6.32 -11.71
N ALA A 150 -8.87 -5.87 -12.18
CA ALA A 150 -7.57 -6.45 -11.81
C ALA A 150 -7.02 -5.79 -10.55
N GLN A 151 -6.55 -6.59 -9.58
CA GLN A 151 -5.94 -6.03 -8.37
C GLN A 151 -4.61 -5.34 -8.69
N PRO A 152 -4.31 -4.19 -8.06
CA PRO A 152 -3.06 -3.47 -8.30
C PRO A 152 -1.85 -4.30 -7.81
N ALA A 153 -0.83 -4.42 -8.66
CA ALA A 153 0.43 -5.06 -8.33
C ALA A 153 1.52 -4.02 -8.04
N LEU A 154 2.28 -4.21 -6.96
CA LEU A 154 3.44 -3.37 -6.65
C LEU A 154 4.68 -3.93 -7.34
N LYS A 155 5.23 -3.18 -8.31
CA LYS A 155 6.51 -3.44 -8.96
C LYS A 155 7.43 -2.23 -8.73
N GLY A 156 8.75 -2.40 -8.68
CA GLY A 156 9.72 -1.30 -8.57
C GLY A 156 10.01 -0.76 -7.16
N ASN A 157 10.94 0.23 -7.09
CA ASN A 157 11.40 0.88 -5.86
C ASN A 157 11.08 2.40 -5.86
N CYS A 158 10.82 3.02 -4.71
CA CYS A 158 10.71 4.47 -4.58
C CYS A 158 11.88 5.08 -3.77
N ILE A 159 12.08 6.40 -3.84
CA ILE A 159 12.95 7.16 -2.93
C ILE A 159 12.46 8.62 -2.89
N THR A 160 12.56 9.26 -1.73
CA THR A 160 11.96 10.58 -1.51
C THR A 160 12.97 11.73 -1.63
N PHE A 161 12.61 12.64 -2.54
CA PHE A 161 13.12 13.98 -2.81
C PHE A 161 12.85 15.03 -1.73
N PRO A 162 13.81 15.70 -1.07
CA PRO A 162 13.50 17.04 -0.61
C PRO A 162 13.41 17.90 -1.88
N GLN A 163 12.40 18.77 -1.94
CA GLN A 163 12.40 19.82 -2.96
C GLN A 163 13.68 20.64 -2.80
N ASN A 164 14.27 21.11 -3.91
CA ASN A 164 15.57 21.78 -3.92
C ASN A 164 15.66 22.84 -2.80
N LEU A 165 16.46 22.53 -1.77
CA LEU A 165 16.37 23.07 -0.40
C LEU A 165 16.84 24.52 -0.23
N SER A 166 17.22 25.21 -1.30
CA SER A 166 17.57 26.63 -1.22
C SER A 166 16.39 27.48 -0.74
N ASN A 167 15.17 26.99 -0.98
CA ASN A 167 13.95 27.52 -0.40
C ASN A 167 13.24 26.32 0.24
N ILE A 168 12.96 26.37 1.55
CA ILE A 168 11.68 25.85 2.06
C ILE A 168 10.63 26.27 1.02
N ALA A 169 9.68 25.43 0.60
CA ALA A 169 8.60 25.88 -0.27
C ALA A 169 7.76 26.92 0.50
N THR A 170 8.29 28.13 0.61
CA THR A 170 7.68 29.31 1.18
C THR A 170 6.64 29.82 0.21
N SER A 171 6.51 29.26 -0.99
CA SER A 171 5.55 29.65 -2.01
C SER A 171 4.84 28.42 -2.59
N LEU A 172 3.51 28.39 -2.53
CA LEU A 172 2.63 27.40 -3.17
C LEU A 172 1.51 28.11 -3.95
N PRO A 173 0.86 27.47 -4.95
CA PRO A 173 1.13 26.16 -5.51
C PRO A 173 2.38 26.17 -6.39
N LEU A 174 2.80 24.98 -6.78
CA LEU A 174 3.95 24.76 -7.66
C LEU A 174 3.59 25.15 -9.11
N SER A 175 4.59 25.52 -9.92
CA SER A 175 4.32 25.89 -11.32
C SER A 175 3.91 24.68 -12.17
N PRO A 176 3.08 24.85 -13.23
CA PRO A 176 2.72 23.76 -14.14
C PRO A 176 3.93 23.03 -14.76
N ASN A 177 5.05 23.72 -14.97
CA ASN A 177 6.27 23.12 -15.53
C ASN A 177 6.97 22.18 -14.54
N GLU A 178 6.83 22.42 -13.23
CA GLU A 178 7.33 21.49 -12.22
C GLU A 178 6.44 20.26 -12.07
N LEU A 179 5.17 20.36 -12.48
CA LEU A 179 4.22 19.27 -12.45
C LEU A 179 4.56 18.21 -13.49
N SER A 180 4.90 18.60 -14.72
CA SER A 180 5.37 17.69 -15.78
C SER A 180 6.74 17.07 -15.48
N ALA A 181 7.58 17.76 -14.71
CA ALA A 181 8.79 17.17 -14.15
C ALA A 181 8.51 16.05 -13.12
N SER A 182 7.31 16.01 -12.53
CA SER A 182 6.95 15.09 -11.44
C SER A 182 5.92 14.01 -11.81
N ILE A 183 5.24 14.18 -12.96
CA ILE A 183 4.22 13.27 -13.49
C ILE A 183 4.59 12.99 -14.95
N LYS A 184 4.87 11.73 -15.26
CA LYS A 184 5.01 11.25 -16.62
C LYS A 184 3.85 10.31 -16.93
N ILE A 185 3.19 10.54 -18.06
CA ILE A 185 2.08 9.71 -18.53
C ILE A 185 2.55 8.94 -19.74
N ILE A 186 2.41 7.63 -19.68
CA ILE A 186 2.69 6.72 -20.77
C ILE A 186 1.38 6.00 -21.07
N PHE A 187 0.86 6.21 -22.27
CA PHE A 187 -0.28 5.48 -22.77
C PHE A 187 0.19 4.33 -23.66
N ILE A 188 -0.35 3.12 -23.43
CA ILE A 188 -0.06 1.96 -24.28
C ILE A 188 -1.39 1.50 -24.89
N GLY A 189 -1.45 1.49 -26.23
CA GLY A 189 -2.63 1.02 -26.94
C GLY A 189 -2.64 1.44 -28.40
N SER A 190 -3.63 0.97 -29.16
CA SER A 190 -3.75 1.24 -30.60
C SER A 190 -4.03 2.71 -30.99
N SER A 191 -4.51 3.56 -30.08
CA SER A 191 -4.83 4.98 -30.37
C SER A 191 -4.59 5.90 -29.18
N LYS A 192 -4.18 7.16 -29.44
CA LYS A 192 -3.98 8.16 -28.36
C LYS A 192 -5.30 8.45 -27.62
N PRO A 193 -5.27 8.59 -26.29
CA PRO A 193 -6.45 8.93 -25.51
C PRO A 193 -6.91 10.36 -25.83
N SER A 194 -8.22 10.60 -25.79
CA SER A 194 -8.76 11.94 -25.96
C SER A 194 -8.45 12.81 -24.72
N ARG A 195 -8.24 14.11 -24.93
CA ARG A 195 -8.04 15.06 -23.81
C ARG A 195 -9.23 15.07 -22.85
N HIS A 196 -10.44 14.91 -23.39
CA HIS A 196 -11.67 14.79 -22.62
C HIS A 196 -11.63 13.63 -21.62
N HIS A 197 -11.16 12.46 -22.05
CA HIS A 197 -10.98 11.30 -21.18
C HIS A 197 -9.96 11.57 -20.08
N LEU A 198 -8.81 12.17 -20.42
CA LEU A 198 -7.76 12.44 -19.45
C LEU A 198 -8.12 13.50 -18.40
N ARG A 199 -9.03 14.45 -18.71
CA ARG A 199 -9.47 15.47 -17.75
C ARG A 199 -9.98 14.87 -16.44
N LYS A 200 -10.62 13.70 -16.47
CA LYS A 200 -11.16 13.07 -15.25
C LYS A 200 -10.08 12.67 -14.23
N ILE A 201 -8.86 12.44 -14.69
CA ILE A 201 -7.72 11.99 -13.86
C ILE A 201 -6.72 13.12 -13.64
N LEU A 202 -6.49 13.91 -14.68
CA LEU A 202 -5.32 14.78 -14.81
C LEU A 202 -5.69 16.26 -14.86
N SER A 203 -6.97 16.62 -14.69
CA SER A 203 -7.33 18.04 -14.66
C SER A 203 -6.73 18.74 -13.45
N VAL A 204 -6.38 20.01 -13.64
CA VAL A 204 -6.11 20.93 -12.56
C VAL A 204 -7.22 21.97 -12.57
N ARG A 205 -7.83 22.19 -11.41
CA ARG A 205 -8.88 23.18 -11.19
C ARG A 205 -8.35 24.29 -10.30
N ARG A 206 -8.13 25.47 -10.87
CA ARG A 206 -7.54 26.63 -10.18
C ARG A 206 -8.24 26.94 -8.86
N GLN A 207 -9.57 27.02 -8.86
CA GLN A 207 -10.34 27.37 -7.66
C GLN A 207 -10.18 26.33 -6.54
N ARG A 208 -10.17 25.04 -6.91
CA ARG A 208 -10.01 23.93 -5.95
C ARG A 208 -8.64 23.96 -5.27
N ILE A 209 -7.58 24.28 -6.02
CA ILE A 209 -6.23 24.48 -5.47
C ILE A 209 -6.20 25.64 -4.48
N LEU A 210 -6.80 26.78 -4.86
CA LEU A 210 -6.85 27.96 -4.01
C LEU A 210 -7.59 27.66 -2.69
N ASP A 211 -8.78 27.06 -2.77
CA ASP A 211 -9.59 26.70 -1.60
C ASP A 211 -8.85 25.71 -0.68
N ALA A 212 -8.20 24.70 -1.26
CA ALA A 212 -7.39 23.73 -0.54
C ALA A 212 -6.22 24.39 0.21
N LEU A 213 -5.48 25.28 -0.46
CA LEU A 213 -4.32 25.95 0.14
C LEU A 213 -4.73 26.95 1.23
N ILE A 214 -5.81 27.71 1.04
CA ILE A 214 -6.36 28.59 2.08
C ILE A 214 -6.74 27.76 3.30
N TRP A 215 -7.49 26.69 3.11
CA TRP A 215 -7.92 25.82 4.20
C TRP A 215 -6.72 25.20 4.94
N LEU A 216 -5.72 24.70 4.20
CA LEU A 216 -4.50 24.11 4.79
C LEU A 216 -3.71 25.14 5.59
N LYS A 217 -3.58 26.39 5.11
CA LYS A 217 -2.89 27.44 5.87
C LYS A 217 -3.54 27.73 7.23
N GLU A 218 -4.86 27.64 7.28
CA GLU A 218 -5.64 27.90 8.49
C GLU A 218 -5.65 26.71 9.46
N ASN A 219 -5.61 25.46 8.95
CA ASN A 219 -5.91 24.26 9.73
C ASN A 219 -4.75 23.25 9.81
N ASN A 220 -3.68 23.42 9.05
CA ASN A 220 -2.53 22.52 9.03
C ASN A 220 -1.26 23.27 9.45
N VAL A 221 -0.66 22.83 10.55
CA VAL A 221 0.52 23.47 11.14
C VAL A 221 1.70 23.57 10.17
N LEU A 222 1.83 22.62 9.23
CA LEU A 222 2.90 22.61 8.24
C LEU A 222 2.73 23.70 7.16
N TYR A 223 1.53 24.27 7.01
CA TYR A 223 1.21 25.25 5.97
C TYR A 223 1.13 26.70 6.48
N SER A 224 1.04 26.89 7.80
CA SER A 224 0.91 28.20 8.46
C SER A 224 1.86 29.29 7.94
N HIS A 225 3.11 28.91 7.63
CA HIS A 225 4.19 29.81 7.20
C HIS A 225 4.35 29.92 5.67
N ILE A 226 3.53 29.23 4.89
CA ILE A 226 3.65 29.18 3.42
C ILE A 226 2.97 30.38 2.79
N SER A 227 3.65 31.12 1.92
CA SER A 227 3.07 32.17 1.08
C SER A 227 2.39 31.59 -0.16
N LEU A 228 1.35 32.28 -0.64
CA LEU A 228 0.60 31.85 -1.82
C LEU A 228 1.03 32.67 -3.02
N ASP A 229 1.57 32.02 -4.05
CA ASP A 229 1.99 32.67 -5.28
C ASP A 229 0.78 32.96 -6.18
N LYS A 230 0.33 34.21 -6.15
CA LYS A 230 -0.82 34.65 -6.95
C LYS A 230 -0.57 34.54 -8.45
N HIS A 231 0.68 34.67 -8.91
CA HIS A 231 1.01 34.57 -10.33
C HIS A 231 0.94 33.12 -10.81
N ILE A 232 1.44 32.18 -10.00
CA ILE A 232 1.32 30.76 -10.33
C ILE A 232 -0.15 30.31 -10.28
N ILE A 233 -0.92 30.73 -9.27
CA ILE A 233 -2.36 30.43 -9.21
C ILE A 233 -3.07 30.92 -10.47
N ALA A 234 -2.79 32.15 -10.90
CA ALA A 234 -3.39 32.70 -12.11
C ALA A 234 -2.99 31.96 -13.40
N SER A 235 -1.83 31.30 -13.43
CA SER A 235 -1.39 30.52 -14.60
C SER A 235 -1.92 29.08 -14.65
N LEU A 236 -2.50 28.57 -13.55
CA LEU A 236 -3.17 27.26 -13.54
C LEU A 236 -4.41 27.28 -14.44
N PRO A 237 -4.77 26.15 -15.10
CA PRO A 237 -6.02 26.05 -15.85
C PRO A 237 -7.25 26.09 -14.93
N ASP A 238 -8.41 26.51 -15.47
CA ASP A 238 -9.66 26.59 -14.69
C ASP A 238 -10.25 25.20 -14.39
N ASP A 239 -10.26 24.31 -15.38
CA ASP A 239 -10.58 22.88 -15.26
C ASP A 239 -10.14 22.15 -16.54
N ASP A 240 -8.82 21.95 -16.69
CA ASP A 240 -8.28 21.21 -17.84
C ASP A 240 -6.97 20.51 -17.47
N VAL A 241 -6.54 19.60 -18.34
CA VAL A 241 -5.19 19.01 -18.24
C VAL A 241 -4.17 20.12 -18.51
N PRO A 242 -3.21 20.40 -17.60
CA PRO A 242 -2.16 21.37 -17.84
C PRO A 242 -1.38 21.06 -19.13
N GLU A 243 -1.07 22.09 -19.93
CA GLU A 243 -0.41 21.89 -21.21
C GLU A 243 0.97 21.23 -21.06
N SER A 244 1.69 21.55 -19.99
CA SER A 244 2.95 20.92 -19.63
C SER A 244 2.86 19.40 -19.46
N ILE A 245 1.73 18.90 -18.95
CA ILE A 245 1.45 17.46 -18.82
C ILE A 245 1.04 16.86 -20.17
N TRP A 246 0.23 17.58 -20.94
CA TRP A 246 -0.26 17.12 -22.24
C TRP A 246 0.88 16.97 -23.26
N GLU A 247 1.79 17.93 -23.31
CA GLU A 247 2.96 17.92 -24.20
C GLU A 247 3.98 16.83 -23.86
N THR A 248 4.04 16.41 -22.59
CA THR A 248 4.95 15.37 -22.11
C THR A 248 4.32 13.98 -22.09
N LEU A 249 3.12 13.80 -22.63
CA LEU A 249 2.47 12.49 -22.74
C LEU A 249 3.10 11.64 -23.86
N ASP A 250 3.56 10.44 -23.51
CA ASP A 250 4.07 9.48 -24.48
C ASP A 250 3.01 8.43 -24.85
N HIS A 251 3.08 7.94 -26.08
CA HIS A 251 2.19 6.91 -26.60
C HIS A 251 3.01 5.79 -27.24
N ILE A 252 2.87 4.58 -26.69
CA ILE A 252 3.53 3.36 -27.18
C ILE A 252 2.49 2.48 -27.88
N LEU A 253 2.79 2.09 -29.13
CA LEU A 253 1.99 1.18 -29.95
C LEU A 253 2.49 -0.26 -29.73
N ASP A 254 2.19 -0.87 -28.58
CA ASP A 254 2.65 -2.24 -28.25
C ASP A 254 1.59 -3.03 -27.46
N ASP A 255 0.55 -3.47 -28.18
CA ASP A 255 -0.55 -4.26 -27.60
C ASP A 255 -0.10 -5.66 -27.13
N LYS A 256 0.99 -6.21 -27.68
CA LYS A 256 1.44 -7.59 -27.39
C LYS A 256 2.20 -7.69 -26.07
N ASN A 257 3.13 -6.78 -25.78
CA ASN A 257 3.85 -6.79 -24.51
C ASN A 257 2.99 -6.31 -23.33
N ALA A 258 1.94 -5.51 -23.58
CA ALA A 258 0.98 -5.12 -22.55
C ALA A 258 0.19 -6.31 -21.97
N LEU A 259 -0.04 -7.36 -22.77
CA LEU A 259 -0.76 -8.58 -22.41
C LEU A 259 0.15 -9.64 -21.74
N ALA A 260 1.43 -9.69 -22.11
CA ALA A 260 2.38 -10.70 -21.60
C ALA A 260 2.75 -10.55 -20.11
N GLU A 261 2.50 -9.41 -19.47
CA GLU A 261 2.74 -9.22 -18.03
C GLU A 261 1.75 -9.99 -17.13
N ARG A 262 0.74 -10.70 -17.68
CA ARG A 262 -0.42 -11.22 -16.93
C ARG A 262 -0.80 -12.69 -17.19
N GLU A 263 0.04 -13.49 -17.83
CA GLU A 263 -0.23 -14.93 -17.96
C GLU A 263 -0.12 -15.64 -16.59
N GLY A 264 -1.27 -15.89 -15.96
CA GLY A 264 -1.43 -16.82 -14.84
C GLY A 264 -2.10 -18.11 -15.30
N TYR A 265 -1.90 -19.21 -14.58
CA TYR A 265 -2.43 -20.54 -14.93
C TYR A 265 -3.94 -20.73 -14.67
N THR A 266 -4.67 -19.68 -14.29
CA THR A 266 -6.11 -19.72 -13.99
C THR A 266 -6.89 -18.90 -15.01
N ASP A 267 -7.95 -19.47 -15.58
CA ASP A 267 -8.86 -18.75 -16.47
C ASP A 267 -9.44 -17.51 -15.78
N ASP A 268 -9.43 -16.39 -16.49
CA ASP A 268 -10.05 -15.15 -16.02
C ASP A 268 -11.59 -15.33 -16.08
N PRO A 269 -12.33 -15.23 -14.96
CA PRO A 269 -13.79 -15.38 -14.99
C PRO A 269 -14.49 -14.35 -15.91
N LEU A 270 -13.80 -13.29 -16.31
CA LEU A 270 -14.27 -12.27 -17.25
C LEU A 270 -14.00 -12.60 -18.73
N THR A 271 -13.33 -13.71 -19.06
CA THR A 271 -13.22 -14.19 -20.47
C THR A 271 -14.47 -14.93 -20.94
N SER A 272 -15.46 -15.14 -20.07
CA SER A 272 -16.77 -15.66 -20.47
C SER A 272 -17.51 -14.63 -21.35
N ASP A 273 -18.06 -15.08 -22.48
CA ASP A 273 -18.80 -14.26 -23.47
C ASP A 273 -19.92 -13.39 -22.84
N GLN A 274 -20.40 -13.75 -21.64
CA GLN A 274 -21.40 -13.00 -20.88
C GLN A 274 -20.87 -11.65 -20.37
N ALA A 275 -19.61 -11.57 -19.92
CA ALA A 275 -19.01 -10.32 -19.42
C ALA A 275 -18.68 -9.32 -20.55
N MET A 276 -18.50 -9.81 -21.78
CA MET A 276 -18.25 -8.97 -22.97
C MET A 276 -19.52 -8.29 -23.52
N SER A 277 -20.71 -8.75 -23.12
CA SER A 277 -21.99 -8.26 -23.65
C SER A 277 -22.53 -7.01 -22.92
N GLU A 278 -22.10 -6.78 -21.68
CA GLU A 278 -22.38 -5.54 -20.94
C GLU A 278 -21.42 -4.45 -21.45
N LYS A 279 -21.79 -3.82 -22.57
CA LYS A 279 -21.12 -2.60 -23.08
C LYS A 279 -20.90 -1.64 -21.91
N ALA A 280 -19.65 -1.51 -21.49
CA ALA A 280 -19.18 -0.46 -20.62
C ALA A 280 -19.47 0.89 -21.29
N THR A 281 -20.65 1.43 -21.00
CA THR A 281 -20.94 2.87 -21.01
C THR A 281 -20.25 3.56 -19.82
N SER A 282 -19.19 2.94 -19.30
CA SER A 282 -18.39 3.46 -18.21
C SER A 282 -17.44 4.49 -18.82
N ASP A 283 -17.75 5.73 -18.54
CA ASP A 283 -16.97 6.92 -18.77
C ASP A 283 -15.73 6.99 -17.83
N PHE A 284 -15.32 5.83 -17.28
CA PHE A 284 -14.37 5.63 -16.20
C PHE A 284 -13.06 5.04 -16.73
N ILE A 285 -11.93 5.58 -16.26
CA ILE A 285 -10.59 5.12 -16.65
C ILE A 285 -9.96 4.51 -15.39
N PRO A 286 -9.78 3.17 -15.33
CA PRO A 286 -9.21 2.55 -14.16
C PRO A 286 -7.74 2.97 -14.00
N LEU A 287 -7.43 3.46 -12.81
CA LEU A 287 -6.08 3.83 -12.41
C LEU A 287 -5.41 2.61 -11.78
N ASN A 288 -4.47 2.00 -12.50
CA ASN A 288 -3.59 0.99 -11.92
C ASN A 288 -2.26 1.66 -11.56
N PRO A 289 -2.04 2.02 -10.28
CA PRO A 289 -0.76 2.54 -9.86
C PRO A 289 0.28 1.42 -9.99
N SER A 290 1.21 1.58 -10.94
CA SER A 290 2.32 0.67 -11.12
C SER A 290 3.61 1.42 -10.80
N GLY A 291 4.47 0.83 -9.99
CA GLY A 291 5.84 1.32 -9.91
C GLY A 291 6.67 0.64 -10.99
N VAL A 292 7.47 1.39 -11.73
CA VAL A 292 8.62 0.80 -12.43
C VAL A 292 9.83 1.61 -12.06
N LEU A 293 10.90 0.89 -11.71
CA LEU A 293 12.25 1.39 -11.78
C LEU A 293 13.01 0.44 -12.72
N ASP A 294 13.90 1.04 -13.50
CA ASP A 294 14.84 0.43 -14.42
C ASP A 294 15.25 -1.00 -14.03
N VAL A 295 14.73 -1.97 -14.78
CA VAL A 295 14.98 -3.40 -14.60
C VAL A 295 16.39 -3.78 -15.09
N ASN A 296 17.01 -2.91 -15.89
CA ASN A 296 18.31 -3.13 -16.51
C ASN A 296 19.46 -2.44 -15.77
N GLY A 297 19.19 -1.56 -14.80
CA GLY A 297 20.23 -0.79 -14.13
C GLY A 297 21.13 -0.06 -15.13
N ALA A 298 20.53 0.48 -16.20
CA ALA A 298 21.24 1.31 -17.15
C ALA A 298 21.62 2.62 -16.45
N SER A 299 22.86 2.69 -15.95
CA SER A 299 23.50 3.96 -15.65
C SER A 299 23.62 4.75 -16.95
N VAL A 300 22.64 5.62 -17.23
CA VAL A 300 22.80 6.58 -18.32
C VAL A 300 23.93 7.52 -17.92
N SER A 301 25.02 7.55 -18.69
CA SER A 301 26.17 8.37 -18.34
C SER A 301 25.80 9.85 -18.40
N VAL A 302 26.53 10.70 -17.66
CA VAL A 302 26.35 12.16 -17.74
C VAL A 302 26.60 12.66 -19.17
N GLU A 303 27.46 11.99 -19.92
CA GLU A 303 27.67 12.25 -21.35
C GLU A 303 26.45 11.89 -22.20
N ASP A 304 25.82 10.74 -21.97
CA ASP A 304 24.60 10.33 -22.70
C ASP A 304 23.42 11.26 -22.36
N ILE A 305 23.30 11.66 -21.09
CA ILE A 305 22.34 12.67 -20.64
C ILE A 305 22.58 14.01 -21.36
N ASN A 306 23.84 14.48 -21.40
CA ASN A 306 24.19 15.74 -22.04
C ASN A 306 24.01 15.66 -23.58
N ASN A 307 24.32 14.52 -24.19
CA ASN A 307 24.15 14.28 -25.62
C ASN A 307 22.67 14.25 -26.02
N GLN A 308 21.81 13.61 -25.21
CA GLN A 308 20.36 13.69 -25.39
C GLN A 308 19.82 15.11 -25.15
N MET A 309 20.34 15.83 -24.15
CA MET A 309 19.96 17.23 -23.91
C MET A 309 20.29 18.09 -25.13
N LEU A 310 21.48 17.91 -25.71
CA LEU A 310 21.93 18.59 -26.92
C LEU A 310 21.13 18.19 -28.16
N GLN A 311 20.71 16.92 -28.29
CA GLN A 311 19.84 16.47 -29.38
C GLN A 311 18.43 17.08 -29.27
N LYS A 312 17.81 17.07 -28.09
CA LYS A 312 16.48 17.66 -27.87
C LYS A 312 16.49 19.18 -28.05
N LEU A 313 17.55 19.86 -27.60
CA LEU A 313 17.76 21.30 -27.85
C LEU A 313 18.00 21.63 -29.33
N ARG A 314 18.57 20.71 -30.12
CA ARG A 314 18.79 20.91 -31.57
C ARG A 314 17.53 20.75 -32.41
N ILE A 315 16.56 19.95 -31.96
CA ILE A 315 15.27 19.75 -32.65
C ILE A 315 14.44 21.05 -32.66
N ASP A 316 14.60 21.94 -31.67
CA ASP A 316 13.92 23.24 -31.64
C ASP A 316 14.48 24.27 -32.64
N THR A 317 15.72 24.07 -33.14
CA THR A 317 16.34 25.03 -34.07
C THR A 317 16.16 24.72 -35.55
N ASN A 318 15.79 23.49 -35.95
CA ASN A 318 15.65 23.13 -37.36
C ASN A 318 14.39 22.29 -37.63
N LYS A 319 13.23 22.96 -37.69
CA LYS A 319 12.08 22.46 -38.45
C LYS A 319 12.37 22.57 -39.95
N GLN A 320 13.25 21.75 -40.48
CA GLN A 320 13.32 21.47 -41.92
C GLN A 320 14.09 20.17 -42.20
N SER A 321 13.32 19.16 -42.63
CA SER A 321 13.70 18.05 -43.51
C SER A 321 15.01 17.29 -43.26
N ALA A 322 14.91 16.08 -42.70
CA ALA A 322 15.79 14.97 -43.07
C ALA A 322 15.09 13.63 -42.80
N ASN A 323 15.30 12.67 -43.70
CA ASN A 323 14.57 11.42 -43.82
C ASN A 323 14.72 10.49 -42.61
N LEU A 324 13.59 9.94 -42.17
CA LEU A 324 13.49 8.89 -41.16
C LEU A 324 13.86 7.55 -41.79
N SER A 325 15.10 7.11 -41.58
CA SER A 325 15.48 5.71 -41.73
C SER A 325 16.52 5.36 -40.67
N GLU A 326 16.15 4.40 -39.82
CA GLU A 326 16.99 3.71 -38.81
C GLU A 326 17.38 4.54 -37.58
N ILE A 327 16.44 4.73 -36.65
CA ILE A 327 16.74 5.05 -35.25
C ILE A 327 16.53 3.74 -34.46
N ASN A 328 17.58 3.30 -33.75
CA ASN A 328 17.53 2.19 -32.80
C ASN A 328 16.45 2.47 -31.75
N THR A 329 15.55 1.51 -31.54
CA THR A 329 14.34 1.64 -30.70
C THR A 329 14.60 1.78 -29.20
N ASP A 330 15.85 1.64 -28.74
CA ASP A 330 16.22 1.73 -27.32
C ASP A 330 16.58 3.15 -26.84
N ASP A 331 16.93 4.08 -27.75
CA ASP A 331 17.40 5.43 -27.39
C ASP A 331 16.26 6.40 -27.03
N ASP A 332 15.01 6.06 -27.35
CA ASP A 332 13.81 6.89 -27.08
C ASP A 332 13.22 6.71 -25.66
N LEU A 333 13.75 5.80 -24.84
CA LEU A 333 13.15 5.41 -23.55
C LEU A 333 13.78 6.07 -22.31
N ILE A 334 14.73 7.00 -22.48
CA ILE A 334 15.39 7.67 -21.35
C ILE A 334 14.59 8.90 -20.93
N HIS A 335 13.98 8.83 -19.74
CA HIS A 335 13.19 9.90 -19.16
C HIS A 335 13.89 10.52 -17.94
N MET A 336 14.18 11.82 -18.00
CA MET A 336 14.81 12.55 -16.91
C MET A 336 13.76 13.13 -15.95
N VAL A 337 13.87 12.80 -14.66
CA VAL A 337 13.02 13.34 -13.58
C VAL A 337 13.86 14.33 -12.75
N PRO A 338 13.62 15.66 -12.85
CA PRO A 338 14.29 16.66 -12.04
C PRO A 338 14.07 16.43 -10.55
N ARG A 339 15.14 16.43 -9.74
CA ARG A 339 15.11 16.19 -8.29
C ARG A 339 16.13 17.04 -7.56
N GLY A 340 15.91 17.23 -6.25
CA GLY A 340 16.93 17.78 -5.36
C GLY A 340 18.20 16.92 -5.36
N SER A 341 19.34 17.54 -5.02
CA SER A 341 20.66 16.92 -5.10
C SER A 341 20.90 15.83 -4.04
N ALA A 342 20.19 15.86 -2.90
CA ALA A 342 20.32 14.89 -1.82
C ALA A 342 18.96 14.29 -1.41
N PRO A 343 18.85 12.98 -1.12
CA PRO A 343 17.61 12.36 -0.63
C PRO A 343 17.21 12.85 0.76
N THR A 344 15.90 12.88 1.05
CA THR A 344 15.40 13.20 2.40
C THR A 344 15.64 12.01 3.31
N ASN A 345 16.10 12.26 4.53
CA ASN A 345 16.15 11.22 5.55
C ASN A 345 14.71 10.79 5.90
N GLU A 346 14.41 9.52 5.64
CA GLU A 346 13.11 8.93 5.95
C GLU A 346 12.97 8.49 7.41
N TYR A 347 14.07 8.41 8.17
CA TYR A 347 14.08 8.02 9.58
C TYR A 347 13.89 9.24 10.47
N ASN A 348 13.07 9.10 11.51
CA ASN A 348 12.85 10.15 12.52
C ASN A 348 12.47 11.49 11.88
N ASN A 349 11.64 11.44 10.83
CA ASN A 349 11.17 12.61 10.10
C ASN A 349 9.63 12.68 10.18
N PRO A 350 9.08 13.23 11.28
CA PRO A 350 7.64 13.20 11.54
C PRO A 350 6.81 13.97 10.50
N THR A 351 7.40 14.98 9.84
CA THR A 351 6.71 15.83 8.88
C THR A 351 6.63 15.23 7.47
N LEU A 352 7.48 14.23 7.15
CA LEU A 352 7.62 13.68 5.81
C LEU A 352 6.31 13.20 5.20
N LEU A 353 5.65 12.22 5.85
CA LEU A 353 4.41 11.64 5.33
C LEU A 353 3.21 12.58 5.48
N LEU A 354 3.24 13.46 6.49
CA LEU A 354 2.21 14.49 6.69
C LEU A 354 2.19 15.51 5.55
N GLY A 355 3.36 16.03 5.17
CA GLY A 355 3.47 16.99 4.06
C GLY A 355 3.47 16.33 2.69
N LEU A 356 3.74 15.02 2.58
CA LEU A 356 3.61 14.28 1.33
C LEU A 356 2.13 14.06 0.96
N TYR A 357 1.29 13.81 1.96
CA TYR A 357 -0.12 13.47 1.79
C TYR A 357 -1.05 14.39 2.59
N PRO A 358 -1.15 15.68 2.24
CA PRO A 358 -2.06 16.62 2.93
C PRO A 358 -3.54 16.20 2.81
N THR A 359 -3.92 15.44 1.78
CA THR A 359 -5.26 14.86 1.62
C THR A 359 -5.53 13.68 2.56
N LEU A 360 -4.49 12.98 3.03
CA LEU A 360 -4.60 11.90 4.00
C LEU A 360 -4.40 12.37 5.45
N PHE A 361 -3.60 13.42 5.64
CA PHE A 361 -3.30 14.04 6.94
C PHE A 361 -3.69 15.53 6.94
N PRO A 362 -4.99 15.85 6.83
CA PRO A 362 -5.46 17.22 6.60
C PRO A 362 -5.00 18.22 7.65
N TYR A 363 -4.93 17.82 8.93
CA TYR A 363 -4.54 18.70 10.04
C TYR A 363 -3.03 18.65 10.37
N GLY A 364 -2.24 17.85 9.65
CA GLY A 364 -0.81 17.68 9.95
C GLY A 364 -0.54 16.94 11.26
N THR A 365 -1.46 16.08 11.68
CA THR A 365 -1.41 15.29 12.93
C THR A 365 -1.24 13.80 12.64
N GLY A 366 -0.97 12.98 13.67
CA GLY A 366 -0.77 11.54 13.48
C GLY A 366 0.59 11.19 12.84
N ALA A 367 1.60 12.05 13.03
CA ALA A 367 2.94 11.88 12.50
C ALA A 367 3.58 10.51 12.80
N PHE A 368 4.38 10.01 11.85
CA PHE A 368 5.18 8.81 12.06
C PHE A 368 6.40 9.11 12.93
N GLU A 369 6.79 8.14 13.75
CA GLU A 369 8.03 8.21 14.56
C GLU A 369 8.14 9.46 15.46
N ASP A 370 7.00 10.04 15.81
CA ASP A 370 6.92 11.15 16.76
C ASP A 370 7.38 10.69 18.15
N THR A 371 8.53 11.20 18.57
CA THR A 371 9.19 10.87 19.84
C THR A 371 8.52 11.53 21.05
N SER A 372 7.63 12.50 20.83
CA SER A 372 6.87 13.14 21.91
C SER A 372 5.72 12.27 22.44
N ARG A 373 5.37 11.18 21.74
CA ARG A 373 4.24 10.32 22.10
C ARG A 373 4.46 9.57 23.42
N PRO A 374 3.46 9.54 24.32
CA PRO A 374 3.52 8.74 25.55
C PRO A 374 3.71 7.23 25.31
N ALA A 375 3.08 6.68 24.28
CA ALA A 375 3.17 5.27 23.89
C ALA A 375 3.81 5.13 22.50
N LYS A 376 4.96 4.44 22.46
CA LYS A 376 5.70 4.20 21.22
C LYS A 376 4.90 3.34 20.24
N ILE A 377 4.82 3.79 18.99
CA ILE A 377 4.25 3.07 17.85
C ILE A 377 5.39 2.78 16.88
N SER A 378 5.51 1.52 16.42
CA SER A 378 6.48 1.21 15.37
C SER A 378 5.94 1.62 14.00
N PHE A 379 6.83 1.97 13.08
CA PHE A 379 6.49 2.35 11.71
C PHE A 379 5.53 1.34 11.04
N LYS A 380 5.85 0.04 11.12
CA LYS A 380 5.01 -1.05 10.61
C LYS A 380 3.61 -1.10 11.24
N LYS A 381 3.50 -0.92 12.57
CA LYS A 381 2.20 -0.94 13.26
C LYS A 381 1.33 0.26 12.92
N GLN A 382 1.94 1.43 12.74
CA GLN A 382 1.23 2.61 12.31
C GLN A 382 0.70 2.46 10.87
N ILE A 383 1.48 1.89 9.95
CA ILE A 383 0.99 1.55 8.59
C ILE A 383 -0.23 0.62 8.67
N GLN A 384 -0.15 -0.47 9.44
CA GLN A 384 -1.26 -1.42 9.59
C GLN A 384 -2.54 -0.76 10.12
N TYR A 385 -2.38 0.17 11.07
CA TYR A 385 -3.48 0.98 11.60
C TYR A 385 -4.08 1.89 10.53
N LEU A 386 -3.27 2.65 9.80
CA LEU A 386 -3.74 3.57 8.75
C LEU A 386 -4.41 2.84 7.59
N LEU A 387 -3.86 1.72 7.14
CA LEU A 387 -4.49 0.85 6.13
C LEU A 387 -5.82 0.22 6.60
N SER A 388 -6.12 0.32 7.90
CA SER A 388 -7.37 -0.13 8.51
C SER A 388 -8.20 1.04 9.06
N TYR A 389 -7.89 2.27 8.64
CA TYR A 389 -8.61 3.44 9.11
C TYR A 389 -10.07 3.40 8.63
N ASN A 390 -10.98 3.94 9.43
CA ASN A 390 -12.42 3.75 9.24
C ASN A 390 -12.94 4.22 7.88
N ASP A 391 -12.44 5.37 7.40
CA ASP A 391 -12.83 5.98 6.13
C ASP A 391 -12.07 5.43 4.92
N ARG A 392 -11.20 4.42 5.11
CA ARG A 392 -10.45 3.70 4.06
C ARG A 392 -9.55 4.54 3.15
N ARG A 393 -9.45 5.85 3.38
CA ARG A 393 -8.71 6.79 2.53
C ARG A 393 -7.26 6.37 2.29
N PHE A 394 -6.63 5.63 3.21
CA PHE A 394 -5.27 5.13 3.06
C PHE A 394 -5.16 3.86 2.21
N GLU A 395 -6.14 2.94 2.26
CA GLU A 395 -6.12 1.74 1.41
C GLU A 395 -6.44 2.09 -0.05
N GLU A 396 -7.32 3.07 -0.26
CA GLU A 396 -7.76 3.51 -1.59
C GLU A 396 -6.79 4.52 -2.23
N HIS A 397 -5.87 5.11 -1.46
CA HIS A 397 -4.98 6.14 -2.00
C HIS A 397 -3.98 5.56 -3.01
N HIS A 398 -4.01 6.10 -4.23
CA HIS A 398 -3.27 5.60 -5.39
C HIS A 398 -1.76 5.33 -5.17
N SER A 399 -1.07 6.07 -4.30
CA SER A 399 0.36 5.86 -4.05
C SER A 399 0.73 5.49 -2.60
N PHE A 400 -0.20 5.53 -1.65
CA PHE A 400 0.17 5.47 -0.22
C PHE A 400 0.78 4.12 0.13
N ILE A 401 0.08 3.02 -0.21
CA ILE A 401 0.54 1.64 -0.01
C ILE A 401 1.91 1.43 -0.64
N PHE A 402 2.08 1.87 -1.89
CA PHE A 402 3.34 1.73 -2.63
C PHE A 402 4.51 2.42 -1.91
N ILE A 403 4.33 3.68 -1.49
CA ILE A 403 5.39 4.45 -0.84
C ILE A 403 5.76 3.85 0.53
N VAL A 404 4.78 3.53 1.37
CA VAL A 404 5.06 3.00 2.71
C VAL A 404 5.62 1.58 2.67
N PHE A 405 5.20 0.75 1.71
CA PHE A 405 5.78 -0.57 1.47
C PHE A 405 7.25 -0.48 1.06
N ASN A 406 7.57 0.49 0.20
CA ASN A 406 8.93 0.75 -0.23
C ASN A 406 9.83 1.26 0.90
N MET A 407 9.33 2.19 1.73
CA MET A 407 10.03 2.62 2.94
C MET A 407 10.30 1.43 3.87
N LEU A 408 9.32 0.52 4.05
CA LEU A 408 9.51 -0.70 4.83
C LEU A 408 10.60 -1.60 4.23
N GLN A 409 10.55 -1.89 2.93
CA GLN A 409 11.55 -2.73 2.25
C GLN A 409 12.96 -2.16 2.39
N ARG A 410 13.15 -0.85 2.15
CA ARG A 410 14.44 -0.18 2.32
C ARG A 410 14.93 -0.25 3.76
N ARG A 411 14.06 0.01 4.73
CA ARG A 411 14.40 -0.06 6.16
C ARG A 411 14.82 -1.47 6.56
N GLU A 412 14.08 -2.49 6.16
CA GLU A 412 14.43 -3.89 6.40
C GLU A 412 15.77 -4.25 5.72
N ALA A 413 15.99 -3.80 4.49
CA ALA A 413 17.25 -4.00 3.78
C ALA A 413 18.42 -3.32 4.52
N CYS A 414 18.30 -2.05 4.92
CA CYS A 414 19.35 -1.35 5.67
C CYS A 414 19.63 -1.98 7.04
N LEU A 415 18.60 -2.43 7.76
CA LEU A 415 18.75 -3.00 9.10
C LEU A 415 19.26 -4.46 9.08
N HIS A 416 19.01 -5.19 8.01
CA HIS A 416 19.29 -6.62 7.93
C HIS A 416 20.35 -7.01 6.91
N ALA A 417 20.70 -6.15 5.96
CA ALA A 417 21.88 -6.34 5.13
C ALA A 417 23.12 -6.28 6.02
N ARG A 418 23.67 -7.46 6.30
CA ARG A 418 24.92 -7.63 7.00
C ARG A 418 25.89 -8.36 6.09
N LEU A 419 27.16 -7.97 6.19
CA LEU A 419 28.26 -8.75 5.64
C LEU A 419 28.56 -9.88 6.61
N ILE A 420 28.51 -11.12 6.15
CA ILE A 420 28.88 -12.29 6.96
C ILE A 420 30.00 -13.03 6.25
N THR A 421 31.12 -13.16 6.94
CA THR A 421 32.23 -14.05 6.57
C THR A 421 32.32 -15.18 7.58
N SER A 422 32.85 -16.34 7.19
CA SER A 422 33.03 -17.43 8.15
C SER A 422 34.13 -17.06 9.17
N LYS A 423 33.94 -17.49 10.42
CA LYS A 423 34.82 -17.15 11.55
C LYS A 423 36.34 -17.30 11.27
N PRO A 424 36.81 -18.34 10.57
CA PRO A 424 38.25 -18.50 10.26
C PRO A 424 38.83 -17.38 9.38
N PHE A 425 38.00 -16.74 8.56
CA PHE A 425 38.44 -15.70 7.64
C PHE A 425 38.12 -14.28 8.14
N PHE A 426 37.45 -14.13 9.29
CA PHE A 426 36.94 -12.83 9.75
C PHE A 426 37.98 -11.72 9.82
N SER A 427 39.12 -11.94 10.49
CA SER A 427 40.18 -10.92 10.59
C SER A 427 40.71 -10.53 9.21
N LYS A 428 41.04 -11.53 8.39
CA LYS A 428 41.56 -11.31 7.03
C LYS A 428 40.54 -10.57 6.15
N THR A 429 39.27 -10.94 6.23
CA THR A 429 38.17 -10.27 5.51
C THR A 429 37.99 -8.85 5.99
N ALA A 430 38.01 -8.60 7.31
CA ALA A 430 37.84 -7.27 7.89
C ALA A 430 38.98 -6.33 7.47
N ASP A 431 40.23 -6.80 7.52
CA ASP A 431 41.41 -6.04 7.07
C ASP A 431 41.34 -5.76 5.56
N GLN A 432 40.90 -6.74 4.77
CA GLN A 432 40.67 -6.56 3.33
C GLN A 432 39.57 -5.53 3.04
N ILE A 433 38.45 -5.56 3.77
CA ILE A 433 37.37 -4.58 3.63
C ILE A 433 37.84 -3.17 4.03
N ALA A 434 38.58 -3.05 5.13
CA ALA A 434 39.10 -1.77 5.61
C ALA A 434 40.13 -1.17 4.63
N SER A 435 40.81 -2.00 3.85
CA SER A 435 41.77 -1.57 2.81
C SER A 435 41.14 -1.15 1.48
N LEU A 436 39.83 -1.37 1.29
CA LEU A 436 39.12 -0.98 0.06
C LEU A 436 38.88 0.53 0.05
N ASN A 437 39.24 1.19 -1.06
CA ASN A 437 38.87 2.58 -1.29
C ASN A 437 37.59 2.69 -2.13
N ALA A 438 36.98 3.88 -2.14
CA ALA A 438 35.73 4.13 -2.87
C ALA A 438 35.87 3.94 -4.40
N ASP A 439 37.07 4.12 -4.95
CA ASP A 439 37.31 4.03 -6.38
C ASP A 439 37.43 2.57 -6.86
N ASP A 440 37.98 1.67 -6.03
CA ASP A 440 37.97 0.22 -6.27
C ASP A 440 36.54 -0.31 -6.39
N ILE A 441 35.63 0.16 -5.53
CA ILE A 441 34.22 -0.22 -5.54
C ILE A 441 33.52 0.32 -6.80
N LYS A 442 33.78 1.58 -7.18
CA LYS A 442 33.22 2.18 -8.40
C LYS A 442 33.68 1.46 -9.67
N GLN A 443 34.96 1.08 -9.78
CA GLN A 443 35.46 0.34 -10.93
C GLN A 443 34.76 -1.01 -11.11
N VAL A 444 34.44 -1.68 -10.01
CA VAL A 444 33.74 -2.97 -10.02
C VAL A 444 32.27 -2.81 -10.39
N LEU A 445 31.59 -1.80 -9.86
CA LEU A 445 30.20 -1.49 -10.21
C LEU A 445 30.08 -1.16 -11.70
N ASN A 446 30.96 -0.31 -12.23
CA ASN A 446 31.02 0.04 -13.65
C ASN A 446 31.32 -1.19 -14.54
N GLY A 447 32.07 -2.18 -14.03
CA GLY A 447 32.36 -3.42 -14.73
C GLY A 447 31.18 -4.42 -14.74
N ILE A 448 30.34 -4.39 -13.71
CA ILE A 448 29.11 -5.19 -13.61
C ILE A 448 28.03 -4.68 -14.58
N GLU A 449 27.86 -3.37 -14.69
CA GLU A 449 26.86 -2.75 -15.58
C GLU A 449 27.10 -3.06 -17.07
N LYS A 450 28.36 -3.25 -17.49
CA LYS A 450 28.70 -3.48 -18.91
C LYS A 450 28.62 -4.93 -19.38
N ASN A 451 28.12 -5.87 -18.55
CA ASN A 451 28.06 -7.32 -18.83
C ASN A 451 29.38 -7.96 -19.32
N LYS A 452 30.52 -7.27 -19.14
CA LYS A 452 31.86 -7.74 -19.51
C LYS A 452 32.60 -8.19 -18.26
N ILE A 453 32.16 -9.29 -17.64
CA ILE A 453 32.89 -9.83 -16.48
C ILE A 453 33.67 -11.08 -16.90
N ASN A 454 34.96 -10.89 -17.17
CA ASN A 454 35.95 -11.94 -17.02
C ASN A 454 36.39 -11.95 -15.55
N THR A 455 36.24 -13.07 -14.85
CA THR A 455 36.60 -13.26 -13.43
C THR A 455 38.10 -13.06 -13.14
N SER A 456 38.92 -13.04 -14.19
CA SER A 456 40.38 -12.98 -14.19
C SER A 456 41.00 -11.57 -14.10
N SER A 457 40.24 -10.49 -14.28
CA SER A 457 40.74 -9.10 -14.25
C SER A 457 40.44 -8.34 -12.95
N ARG A 458 39.86 -9.01 -11.94
CA ARG A 458 39.52 -8.40 -10.66
C ARG A 458 40.73 -8.34 -9.73
N SER A 459 40.84 -7.29 -8.92
CA SER A 459 41.78 -7.31 -7.79
C SER A 459 41.44 -8.49 -6.86
N PRO A 460 42.42 -9.19 -6.29
CA PRO A 460 42.17 -10.27 -5.32
C PRO A 460 41.31 -9.83 -4.14
N GLN A 461 41.37 -8.55 -3.74
CA GLN A 461 40.56 -7.98 -2.66
C GLN A 461 39.08 -7.88 -3.02
N VAL A 462 38.75 -7.46 -4.25
CA VAL A 462 37.37 -7.38 -4.74
C VAL A 462 36.76 -8.77 -4.90
N ASN A 463 37.54 -9.74 -5.40
CA ASN A 463 37.08 -11.13 -5.48
C ASN A 463 36.86 -11.74 -4.09
N ALA A 464 37.73 -11.43 -3.12
CA ALA A 464 37.53 -11.80 -1.73
C ALA A 464 36.26 -11.15 -1.16
N LEU A 465 36.03 -9.85 -1.42
CA LEU A 465 34.80 -9.15 -1.05
C LEU A 465 33.58 -9.84 -1.66
N LEU A 466 33.50 -10.01 -2.99
CA LEU A 466 32.33 -10.59 -3.65
C LEU A 466 32.08 -12.06 -3.28
N SER A 467 33.13 -12.84 -3.00
CA SER A 467 33.00 -14.23 -2.54
C SER A 467 32.63 -14.36 -1.07
N GLN A 468 32.93 -13.36 -0.24
CA GLN A 468 32.68 -13.35 1.21
C GLN A 468 31.50 -12.47 1.62
N VAL A 469 31.04 -11.55 0.77
CA VAL A 469 29.83 -10.76 0.93
C VAL A 469 28.64 -11.61 0.52
N LYS A 470 28.20 -12.47 1.45
CA LYS A 470 26.85 -13.02 1.39
C LYS A 470 25.92 -11.96 1.97
N ALA A 471 25.25 -11.20 1.11
CA ALA A 471 24.20 -10.28 1.55
C ALA A 471 23.11 -11.08 2.28
N VAL A 472 22.95 -10.85 3.59
CA VAL A 472 21.88 -11.45 4.36
C VAL A 472 20.60 -10.64 4.16
N GLY A 473 19.79 -11.06 3.20
CA GLY A 473 18.47 -10.49 2.94
C GLY A 473 17.32 -11.26 3.56
N GLY A 474 17.57 -12.26 4.41
CA GLY A 474 16.55 -13.23 4.85
C GLY A 474 15.28 -12.62 5.47
N LYS A 475 15.40 -11.42 6.06
CA LYS A 475 14.27 -10.68 6.64
C LYS A 475 13.57 -9.71 5.68
N VAL A 476 14.19 -9.42 4.53
CA VAL A 476 13.59 -8.61 3.46
C VAL A 476 12.56 -9.48 2.74
N MET A 477 11.28 -9.12 2.88
CA MET A 477 10.16 -9.87 2.31
C MET A 477 10.32 -10.01 0.78
N GLY A 478 10.12 -11.23 0.27
CA GLY A 478 10.19 -11.51 -1.16
C GLY A 478 11.62 -11.55 -1.75
N SER A 479 12.66 -11.37 -0.94
CA SER A 479 14.05 -11.54 -1.38
C SER A 479 14.39 -13.02 -1.64
N ALA A 480 15.40 -13.29 -2.48
CA ALA A 480 15.90 -14.65 -2.71
C ALA A 480 16.35 -15.33 -1.39
N GLN A 481 16.93 -14.57 -0.48
CA GLN A 481 17.37 -15.05 0.82
C GLN A 481 16.19 -15.38 1.74
N SER A 482 15.11 -14.59 1.71
CA SER A 482 13.88 -14.92 2.45
C SER A 482 13.27 -16.23 1.94
N ARG A 483 13.23 -16.45 0.62
CA ARG A 483 12.79 -17.72 0.02
C ARG A 483 13.68 -18.89 0.43
N SER A 484 15.00 -18.72 0.44
CA SER A 484 15.92 -19.76 0.92
C SER A 484 15.75 -20.06 2.41
N MET A 485 15.45 -19.04 3.24
CA MET A 485 15.13 -19.24 4.65
C MET A 485 13.85 -20.04 4.86
N LEU A 486 12.76 -19.72 4.13
CA LEU A 486 11.52 -20.48 4.18
C LEU A 486 11.75 -21.95 3.77
N ARG A 487 12.55 -22.16 2.71
CA ARG A 487 12.96 -23.51 2.29
C ARG A 487 13.71 -24.25 3.40
N ASN A 488 14.66 -23.60 4.07
CA ASN A 488 15.39 -24.22 5.18
C ASN A 488 14.48 -24.59 6.36
N GLN A 489 13.43 -23.80 6.64
CA GLN A 489 12.43 -24.15 7.66
C GLN A 489 11.64 -25.41 7.27
N ILE A 490 11.22 -25.51 6.00
CA ILE A 490 10.57 -26.72 5.46
C ILE A 490 11.52 -27.93 5.59
N HIS A 491 12.79 -27.80 5.18
CA HIS A 491 13.77 -28.89 5.32
C HIS A 491 13.98 -29.30 6.78
N GLY A 492 13.98 -28.35 7.71
CA GLY A 492 14.06 -28.63 9.15
C GLY A 492 12.85 -29.42 9.66
N LEU A 493 11.65 -29.07 9.20
CA LEU A 493 10.44 -29.84 9.49
C LEU A 493 10.50 -31.23 8.87
N ILE A 494 10.99 -31.37 7.63
CA ILE A 494 11.17 -32.69 7.01
C ILE A 494 12.14 -33.56 7.81
N PHE A 495 13.25 -32.98 8.27
CA PHE A 495 14.23 -33.69 9.08
C PHE A 495 13.65 -34.15 10.43
N ASN A 496 12.83 -33.31 11.08
CA ASN A 496 12.29 -33.60 12.41
C ASN A 496 11.01 -34.44 12.40
N GLN A 497 10.16 -34.27 11.38
CA GLN A 497 8.81 -34.86 11.30
C GLN A 497 8.69 -35.95 10.23
N GLY A 498 9.68 -36.13 9.36
CA GLY A 498 9.59 -37.01 8.19
C GLY A 498 8.99 -36.30 6.98
N LEU A 499 8.54 -37.05 5.98
CA LEU A 499 7.89 -36.45 4.80
C LEU A 499 6.50 -35.91 5.15
N PRO A 500 6.08 -34.78 4.55
CA PRO A 500 4.71 -34.29 4.70
C PRO A 500 3.71 -35.31 4.12
N SER A 501 2.57 -35.44 4.78
CA SER A 501 1.50 -36.38 4.39
C SER A 501 0.59 -35.78 3.32
N ILE A 502 0.31 -34.48 3.40
CA ILE A 502 -0.59 -33.76 2.49
C ILE A 502 0.07 -32.49 2.00
N PHE A 503 -0.03 -32.23 0.69
CA PHE A 503 0.19 -30.92 0.09
C PHE A 503 -1.18 -30.33 -0.24
N LEU A 504 -1.51 -29.20 0.38
CA LEU A 504 -2.81 -28.53 0.26
C LEU A 504 -2.62 -27.15 -0.34
N THR A 505 -3.45 -26.78 -1.31
CA THR A 505 -3.53 -25.40 -1.79
C THR A 505 -4.93 -24.87 -1.54
N ILE A 506 -5.04 -23.76 -0.82
CA ILE A 506 -6.31 -23.06 -0.58
C ILE A 506 -6.31 -21.80 -1.45
N ASN A 507 -7.21 -21.74 -2.41
CA ASN A 507 -7.38 -20.59 -3.33
C ASN A 507 -8.80 -20.01 -3.20
N PRO A 508 -9.03 -19.03 -2.31
CA PRO A 508 -10.35 -18.43 -2.14
C PRO A 508 -10.81 -17.65 -3.38
N ALA A 509 -12.06 -17.84 -3.79
CA ALA A 509 -12.71 -17.03 -4.82
C ALA A 509 -13.13 -15.66 -4.25
N ASP A 510 -12.22 -14.69 -4.25
CA ASP A 510 -12.41 -13.33 -3.72
C ASP A 510 -13.55 -12.56 -4.41
N ILE A 511 -13.63 -12.55 -5.74
CA ILE A 511 -14.68 -11.82 -6.51
C ILE A 511 -16.11 -12.25 -6.13
N ASN A 512 -16.30 -13.56 -5.98
CA ASN A 512 -17.62 -14.13 -5.68
C ASN A 512 -17.89 -14.27 -4.17
N SER A 513 -16.90 -13.98 -3.33
CA SER A 513 -17.01 -14.09 -1.88
C SER A 513 -17.79 -12.92 -1.29
N ARG A 514 -18.95 -13.23 -0.71
CA ARG A 514 -19.77 -12.27 0.06
C ARG A 514 -18.99 -11.68 1.23
N VAL A 515 -18.17 -12.49 1.88
CA VAL A 515 -17.31 -12.05 2.97
C VAL A 515 -16.28 -11.05 2.44
N ALA A 516 -15.67 -11.28 1.27
CA ALA A 516 -14.72 -10.32 0.69
C ALA A 516 -15.39 -8.97 0.38
N LEU A 517 -16.61 -8.98 -0.18
CA LEU A 517 -17.39 -7.76 -0.45
C LEU A 517 -17.80 -7.03 0.84
N TYR A 518 -18.18 -7.77 1.88
CA TYR A 518 -18.47 -7.19 3.19
C TYR A 518 -17.23 -6.52 3.80
N PHE A 519 -16.06 -7.17 3.72
CA PHE A 519 -14.80 -6.55 4.11
C PHE A 519 -14.53 -5.29 3.28
N ALA A 520 -14.85 -5.30 1.98
CA ALA A 520 -14.76 -4.15 1.09
C ALA A 520 -15.83 -3.06 1.35
N GLY A 521 -16.75 -3.25 2.31
CA GLY A 521 -17.67 -2.21 2.77
C GLY A 521 -19.02 -2.21 2.09
N ILE A 522 -19.32 -3.26 1.32
CA ILE A 522 -20.67 -3.48 0.80
C ILE A 522 -21.54 -3.97 1.95
N ASP A 523 -22.62 -3.24 2.22
CA ASP A 523 -23.60 -3.62 3.23
C ASP A 523 -24.35 -4.87 2.77
N LEU A 524 -23.95 -6.01 3.34
CA LEU A 524 -24.48 -7.32 3.02
C LEU A 524 -24.92 -8.00 4.32
N ASP A 525 -26.13 -8.53 4.30
CA ASP A 525 -26.56 -9.51 5.29
C ASP A 525 -25.81 -10.83 5.03
N LEU A 526 -24.82 -11.11 5.90
CA LEU A 526 -24.01 -12.32 5.80
C LEU A 526 -24.78 -13.58 6.19
N ASP A 527 -25.88 -13.46 6.94
CA ASP A 527 -26.69 -14.57 7.40
C ASP A 527 -27.76 -14.98 6.37
N ALA A 528 -28.09 -14.09 5.43
CA ALA A 528 -29.00 -14.40 4.32
C ALA A 528 -28.37 -15.43 3.35
N ILE A 529 -29.03 -16.57 3.12
CA ILE A 529 -28.48 -17.66 2.27
C ILE A 529 -28.41 -17.26 0.78
N ILE A 530 -29.40 -16.50 0.28
CA ILE A 530 -29.46 -15.99 -1.09
C ILE A 530 -29.69 -14.47 -1.03
N PRO A 531 -28.67 -13.64 -1.32
CA PRO A 531 -28.86 -12.20 -1.38
C PRO A 531 -29.56 -11.81 -2.69
N ASN A 532 -30.65 -11.04 -2.59
CA ASN A 532 -31.38 -10.55 -3.76
C ASN A 532 -30.63 -9.42 -4.51
N ASN A 533 -29.58 -8.83 -3.91
CA ASN A 533 -28.95 -7.57 -4.36
C ASN A 533 -27.41 -7.65 -4.45
N LEU A 534 -26.83 -8.71 -5.05
CA LEU A 534 -25.40 -8.69 -5.33
C LEU A 534 -25.09 -7.80 -6.56
N PRO A 535 -24.02 -6.99 -6.51
CA PRO A 535 -23.53 -6.30 -7.71
C PRO A 535 -23.17 -7.30 -8.81
N SER A 536 -23.14 -6.84 -10.06
CA SER A 536 -22.73 -7.71 -11.19
C SER A 536 -21.31 -8.25 -10.99
N THR A 537 -20.96 -9.35 -11.65
CA THR A 537 -19.59 -9.93 -11.57
C THR A 537 -18.51 -8.90 -11.88
N TYR A 538 -18.77 -8.03 -12.86
CA TYR A 538 -17.89 -6.93 -13.21
C TYR A 538 -17.72 -5.93 -12.05
N GLN A 539 -18.84 -5.44 -11.48
CA GLN A 539 -18.82 -4.49 -10.36
C GLN A 539 -18.13 -5.08 -9.14
N ARG A 540 -18.37 -6.36 -8.83
CA ARG A 540 -17.71 -7.07 -7.74
C ARG A 540 -16.20 -7.11 -7.94
N ALA A 541 -15.74 -7.41 -9.14
CA ALA A 541 -14.31 -7.45 -9.41
C ALA A 541 -13.67 -6.05 -9.32
N GLU A 542 -14.37 -4.99 -9.72
CA GLU A 542 -13.93 -3.59 -9.52
C GLU A 542 -13.83 -3.20 -8.04
N ILE A 543 -14.81 -3.62 -7.23
CA ILE A 543 -14.80 -3.42 -5.77
C ILE A 543 -13.60 -4.15 -5.14
N ILE A 544 -13.35 -5.40 -5.50
CA ILE A 544 -12.23 -6.18 -4.96
C ILE A 544 -10.87 -5.58 -5.35
N ALA A 545 -10.73 -5.11 -6.60
CA ALA A 545 -9.52 -4.46 -7.08
C ALA A 545 -9.21 -3.14 -6.36
N SER A 546 -10.23 -2.35 -6.05
CA SER A 546 -10.10 -1.06 -5.36
C SER A 546 -9.83 -1.16 -3.86
N HIS A 547 -10.05 -2.33 -3.24
CA HIS A 547 -9.88 -2.55 -1.79
C HIS A 547 -8.87 -3.65 -1.44
N PRO A 548 -7.58 -3.50 -1.80
CA PRO A 548 -6.58 -4.56 -1.64
C PRO A 548 -6.32 -4.96 -0.18
N VAL A 549 -6.45 -4.03 0.77
CA VAL A 549 -6.23 -4.34 2.20
C VAL A 549 -7.41 -5.13 2.75
N SER A 550 -8.63 -4.74 2.40
CA SER A 550 -9.85 -5.49 2.72
C SER A 550 -9.81 -6.91 2.17
N THR A 551 -9.40 -7.10 0.91
CA THR A 551 -9.21 -8.44 0.30
C THR A 551 -8.15 -9.26 1.03
N ALA A 552 -7.02 -8.66 1.41
CA ALA A 552 -5.99 -9.34 2.19
C ALA A 552 -6.46 -9.74 3.60
N LYS A 553 -7.30 -8.92 4.24
CA LYS A 553 -7.92 -9.24 5.55
C LYS A 553 -8.92 -10.39 5.43
N PHE A 554 -9.76 -10.37 4.39
CA PHE A 554 -10.66 -11.49 4.08
C PHE A 554 -9.86 -12.79 3.93
N PHE A 555 -8.82 -12.77 3.08
CA PHE A 555 -7.96 -13.94 2.88
C PHE A 555 -7.36 -14.42 4.20
N HIS A 556 -6.75 -13.52 4.98
CA HIS A 556 -6.16 -13.87 6.27
C HIS A 556 -7.18 -14.47 7.24
N ARG A 557 -8.38 -13.88 7.33
CA ARG A 557 -9.44 -14.37 8.22
C ARG A 557 -9.96 -15.73 7.80
N LEU A 558 -10.21 -15.93 6.51
CA LEU A 558 -10.67 -17.20 5.96
C LEU A 558 -9.65 -18.30 6.22
N ILE A 559 -8.39 -18.09 5.82
CA ILE A 559 -7.30 -19.05 6.00
C ILE A 559 -7.11 -19.41 7.47
N THR A 560 -7.07 -18.41 8.36
CA THR A 560 -6.89 -18.65 9.80
C THR A 560 -8.05 -19.46 10.36
N THR A 561 -9.28 -19.16 9.94
CA THR A 561 -10.47 -19.92 10.35
C THR A 561 -10.39 -21.37 9.86
N VAL A 562 -10.09 -21.61 8.57
CA VAL A 562 -9.95 -22.97 8.03
C VAL A 562 -8.88 -23.78 8.78
N ILE A 563 -7.73 -23.17 9.08
CA ILE A 563 -6.66 -23.84 9.81
C ILE A 563 -7.09 -24.15 11.25
N GLU A 564 -7.60 -23.16 11.98
CA GLU A 564 -7.93 -23.30 13.40
C GLU A 564 -9.15 -24.21 13.64
N THR A 565 -10.20 -24.09 12.84
CA THR A 565 -11.45 -24.81 13.05
C THR A 565 -11.50 -26.13 12.32
N MET A 566 -11.20 -26.18 11.02
CA MET A 566 -11.37 -27.41 10.23
C MET A 566 -10.14 -28.32 10.35
N ILE A 567 -8.95 -27.80 10.11
CA ILE A 567 -7.73 -28.61 10.05
C ILE A 567 -7.26 -29.03 11.46
N LEU A 568 -7.17 -28.08 12.39
CA LEU A 568 -6.68 -28.34 13.75
C LEU A 568 -7.78 -28.67 14.75
N GLY A 569 -9.00 -28.14 14.56
CA GLY A 569 -10.13 -28.32 15.47
C GLY A 569 -10.87 -29.63 15.20
N GLU A 570 -11.65 -29.66 14.12
CA GLU A 570 -12.43 -30.84 13.70
C GLU A 570 -11.55 -31.97 13.18
N GLY A 571 -10.33 -31.66 12.71
CA GLY A 571 -9.39 -32.65 12.23
C GLY A 571 -9.87 -33.30 10.93
N VAL A 572 -10.43 -32.50 10.00
CA VAL A 572 -11.03 -33.00 8.75
C VAL A 572 -10.02 -33.77 7.85
N LEU A 573 -8.72 -33.56 8.05
CA LEU A 573 -7.64 -34.28 7.36
C LEU A 573 -7.00 -35.37 8.26
N GLY A 574 -7.59 -35.66 9.41
CA GLY A 574 -7.01 -36.47 10.47
C GLY A 574 -6.13 -35.68 11.45
N PRO A 575 -5.57 -36.36 12.47
CA PRO A 575 -4.75 -35.71 13.51
C PRO A 575 -3.51 -35.06 12.92
N VAL A 576 -3.28 -33.77 13.22
CA VAL A 576 -2.15 -33.01 12.68
C VAL A 576 -1.01 -32.89 13.69
N LYS A 577 0.20 -33.31 13.30
CA LYS A 577 1.44 -33.17 14.07
C LYS A 577 2.14 -31.83 13.82
N GLY A 578 1.96 -31.26 12.63
CA GLY A 578 2.50 -29.96 12.26
C GLY A 578 2.10 -29.55 10.85
N TYR A 579 2.19 -28.26 10.56
CA TYR A 579 1.96 -27.71 9.24
C TYR A 579 2.92 -26.57 8.94
N TYR A 580 3.10 -26.27 7.65
CA TYR A 580 3.87 -25.13 7.19
C TYR A 580 3.21 -24.53 5.95
N GLY A 581 2.98 -23.21 5.95
CA GLY A 581 2.26 -22.53 4.87
C GLY A 581 3.02 -21.33 4.30
N THR A 582 2.91 -21.12 2.98
CA THR A 582 3.44 -19.96 2.28
C THR A 582 2.37 -19.34 1.39
N VAL A 583 2.20 -18.03 1.48
CA VAL A 583 1.23 -17.27 0.69
C VAL A 583 1.88 -16.78 -0.59
N GLU A 584 1.17 -16.89 -1.70
CA GLU A 584 1.56 -16.40 -3.00
C GLU A 584 0.40 -15.61 -3.65
N SER A 585 0.73 -14.64 -4.49
CA SER A 585 -0.23 -13.90 -5.31
C SER A 585 -0.31 -14.54 -6.69
N GLN A 586 -1.53 -14.78 -7.18
CA GLN A 586 -1.78 -15.26 -8.54
C GLN A 586 -1.62 -14.14 -9.57
N GLY A 587 -1.65 -14.46 -10.86
CA GLY A 587 -1.48 -13.49 -11.95
C GLY A 587 -2.44 -12.28 -11.89
N ARG A 588 -3.65 -12.47 -11.34
CA ARG A 588 -4.65 -11.40 -11.11
C ARG A 588 -4.50 -10.64 -9.78
N GLY A 589 -3.52 -11.00 -8.95
CA GLY A 589 -3.24 -10.44 -7.64
C GLY A 589 -3.86 -11.18 -6.44
N SER A 590 -4.84 -12.06 -6.67
CA SER A 590 -5.52 -12.83 -5.61
C SER A 590 -4.53 -13.69 -4.81
N LEU A 591 -4.74 -13.75 -3.50
CA LEU A 591 -3.90 -14.52 -2.60
C LEU A 591 -4.35 -15.98 -2.54
N HIS A 592 -3.38 -16.89 -2.53
CA HIS A 592 -3.59 -18.30 -2.26
C HIS A 592 -2.51 -18.82 -1.32
N LEU A 593 -2.82 -19.89 -0.60
CA LEU A 593 -1.93 -20.51 0.37
C LEU A 593 -1.52 -21.88 -0.11
N HIS A 594 -0.22 -22.11 -0.21
CA HIS A 594 0.35 -23.46 -0.31
C HIS A 594 0.75 -23.96 1.07
N MET A 595 0.35 -25.17 1.42
CA MET A 595 0.63 -25.80 2.71
C MET A 595 1.20 -27.20 2.57
N LEU A 596 2.11 -27.52 3.49
CA LEU A 596 2.52 -28.88 3.80
C LEU A 596 1.96 -29.25 5.17
N ILE A 597 1.33 -30.42 5.28
CA ILE A 597 0.72 -30.91 6.52
C ILE A 597 1.32 -32.28 6.84
N TRP A 598 1.75 -32.44 8.09
CA TRP A 598 2.22 -33.71 8.66
C TRP A 598 1.13 -34.26 9.56
N LEU A 599 0.56 -35.40 9.17
CA LEU A 599 -0.40 -36.11 10.01
C LEU A 599 0.32 -36.91 11.09
N ASP A 600 -0.32 -37.09 12.23
CA ASP A 600 0.20 -37.87 13.35
C ASP A 600 -0.03 -39.37 13.10
N HIS A 601 0.71 -39.93 12.14
CA HIS A 601 0.74 -41.36 11.86
C HIS A 601 2.16 -41.93 12.01
N LYS A 602 2.24 -43.23 12.33
CA LYS A 602 3.51 -43.93 12.56
C LYS A 602 4.17 -44.47 11.29
N TYR A 603 3.50 -44.38 10.14
CA TYR A 603 3.97 -45.00 8.91
C TYR A 603 5.03 -44.17 8.18
N THR A 604 6.15 -44.80 7.89
CA THR A 604 7.12 -44.31 6.89
C THR A 604 6.65 -44.62 5.46
N PRO A 605 7.18 -43.96 4.41
CA PRO A 605 6.83 -44.29 3.02
C PRO A 605 7.02 -45.77 2.67
N SER A 606 8.07 -46.41 3.19
CA SER A 606 8.32 -47.84 3.00
C SER A 606 7.26 -48.70 3.70
N GLN A 607 6.84 -48.33 4.91
CA GLN A 607 5.79 -49.04 5.64
C GLN A 607 4.42 -48.84 4.98
N LEU A 608 4.10 -47.65 4.47
CA LEU A 608 2.90 -47.43 3.66
C LEU A 608 2.88 -48.37 2.45
N ARG A 609 4.01 -48.47 1.73
CA ARG A 609 4.13 -49.34 0.56
C ARG A 609 3.95 -50.83 0.88
N GLU A 610 4.44 -51.28 2.03
CA GLU A 610 4.25 -52.66 2.48
C GLU A 610 2.81 -52.91 2.97
N ASN A 611 2.26 -52.00 3.76
CA ASN A 611 0.90 -52.13 4.33
C ASN A 611 -0.20 -52.05 3.26
N ILE A 612 0.02 -51.37 2.13
CA ILE A 612 -0.92 -51.38 1.00
C ILE A 612 -1.17 -52.79 0.44
N LYS A 613 -0.28 -53.75 0.69
CA LYS A 613 -0.48 -55.17 0.30
C LYS A 613 -1.53 -55.86 1.17
N ASP A 614 -1.76 -55.38 2.39
CA ASP A 614 -2.82 -55.85 3.28
C ASP A 614 -4.16 -55.29 2.82
N GLU A 615 -5.15 -56.17 2.65
CA GLU A 615 -6.45 -55.82 2.09
C GLU A 615 -7.24 -54.88 3.00
N GLN A 616 -7.20 -55.12 4.32
CA GLN A 616 -7.92 -54.30 5.28
C GLN A 616 -7.34 -52.88 5.36
N PHE A 617 -6.02 -52.76 5.44
CA PHE A 617 -5.35 -51.46 5.42
C PHE A 617 -5.65 -50.69 4.12
N ARG A 618 -5.58 -51.37 2.97
CA ARG A 618 -5.88 -50.77 1.67
C ARG A 618 -7.31 -50.24 1.58
N ASN A 619 -8.29 -50.99 2.09
CA ASN A 619 -9.69 -50.55 2.09
C ASN A 619 -9.87 -49.34 3.01
N ASN A 620 -9.33 -49.36 4.23
CA ASN A 620 -9.39 -48.22 5.15
C ASN A 620 -8.71 -46.97 4.57
N LEU A 621 -7.56 -47.13 3.89
CA LEU A 621 -6.89 -46.02 3.23
C LEU A 621 -7.72 -45.47 2.07
N ARG A 622 -8.38 -46.33 1.29
CA ARG A 622 -9.30 -45.90 0.24
C ARG A 622 -10.47 -45.12 0.81
N ASP A 623 -11.12 -45.64 1.84
CA ASP A 623 -12.27 -44.98 2.47
C ASP A 623 -11.88 -43.61 3.06
N TYR A 624 -10.69 -43.50 3.64
CA TYR A 624 -10.13 -42.20 4.07
C TYR A 624 -9.87 -41.25 2.89
N LEU A 625 -9.31 -41.74 1.78
CA LEU A 625 -9.08 -40.91 0.59
C LEU A 625 -10.39 -40.47 -0.06
N GLU A 626 -11.41 -41.33 -0.10
CA GLU A 626 -12.75 -41.02 -0.61
C GLU A 626 -13.47 -39.98 0.27
N ASP A 627 -13.19 -39.93 1.57
CA ASP A 627 -13.73 -38.94 2.51
C ASP A 627 -13.13 -37.54 2.30
N ILE A 628 -11.81 -37.45 2.03
CA ILE A 628 -11.10 -36.16 1.91
C ILE A 628 -10.91 -35.66 0.47
N ILE A 629 -11.05 -36.54 -0.54
CA ILE A 629 -10.95 -36.19 -1.95
C ILE A 629 -12.36 -36.22 -2.54
N SER A 630 -12.99 -35.05 -2.57
CA SER A 630 -14.24 -34.82 -3.27
C SER A 630 -14.02 -33.84 -4.42
N GLU A 631 -14.53 -34.16 -5.59
CA GLU A 631 -14.74 -33.20 -6.66
C GLU A 631 -16.22 -32.88 -6.69
N ASP A 632 -16.57 -31.67 -6.29
CA ASP A 632 -17.91 -31.13 -6.48
C ASP A 632 -17.80 -30.14 -7.63
N LEU A 633 -18.47 -30.46 -8.75
CA LEU A 633 -18.71 -29.45 -9.77
C LEU A 633 -19.78 -28.55 -9.18
N ASP A 634 -19.43 -27.31 -8.84
CA ASP A 634 -20.43 -26.28 -8.59
C ASP A 634 -21.45 -26.36 -9.74
N HIS A 635 -22.66 -26.86 -9.44
CA HIS A 635 -23.74 -27.08 -10.39
C HIS A 635 -23.96 -25.81 -11.25
N LEU A 636 -24.07 -25.92 -12.58
CA LEU A 636 -25.34 -26.17 -13.30
C LEU A 636 -26.49 -25.25 -12.88
#